data_AF-A0A031I532-F1
#
_entry.id   AF-A0A031I532-F1
#
_cell.length_a   1.000
_cell.length_b   1.000
_cell.length_c   1.000
_cell.angle_alpha   90.00
_cell.angle_beta   90.00
_cell.angle_gamma   90.00
#
_symmetry.space_group_name_H-M   'P 1'
#
loop_
_entity.id
_entity.type
_entity.pdbx_description
1 polymer ?
#
loop_
_entity_poly.entity_id
_entity_poly.type
_entity_poly.pdbx_seq_one_letter_code
_entity_poly.pdbx_strand_id
1 'polypeptide(L)'
;MLHPALPILLLAVTAPAVAALDAAPPDAVPAQQSLDGTMVAQMTIRERVVIRVPRMSAASRLPVPVPVRYKEKKGPKCVAAAELAGALIQEPGAVDLVITGGKRLRARLDKDCGPLDYYAGFYLRPAADGKVCAGRDVLRMRSGASCGIATFRTLVAAK
;
A
#
# COMPACT_ATOMS: atom_id res chain seq x y z
N MET A 1 -2.31 62.55 24.44
CA MET A 1 -2.45 62.96 23.01
C MET A 1 -3.14 61.81 22.30
N LEU A 2 -4.46 61.86 22.26
CA LEU A 2 -5.29 62.25 21.10
C LEU A 2 -5.45 61.10 20.10
N HIS A 3 -6.59 60.42 20.21
CA HIS A 3 -7.30 59.70 19.14
C HIS A 3 -7.61 60.68 17.97
N PRO A 4 -7.81 60.23 16.72
CA PRO A 4 -9.08 59.62 16.25
C PRO A 4 -8.86 58.48 15.23
N ALA A 5 -9.82 57.81 14.62
CA ALA A 5 -11.22 57.44 14.88
C ALA A 5 -11.78 56.96 13.51
N LEU A 6 -12.64 55.93 13.55
CA LEU A 6 -13.64 55.53 12.55
C LEU A 6 -13.22 54.87 11.21
N PRO A 7 -14.11 54.06 10.57
CA PRO A 7 -15.32 53.42 11.09
C PRO A 7 -15.42 51.91 10.82
N ILE A 8 -16.19 51.30 11.72
CA ILE A 8 -16.87 50.02 11.60
C ILE A 8 -17.82 50.09 10.39
N LEU A 9 -17.61 49.24 9.39
CA LEU A 9 -18.59 49.03 8.32
C LEU A 9 -19.37 47.75 8.64
N LEU A 10 -20.64 47.92 9.01
CA LEU A 10 -21.64 46.85 9.01
C LEU A 10 -21.82 46.35 7.56
N LEU A 11 -21.67 45.04 7.34
CA LEU A 11 -22.24 44.37 6.17
C LEU A 11 -23.30 43.39 6.64
N ALA A 12 -24.50 43.65 6.13
CA ALA A 12 -25.76 43.03 6.51
C ALA A 12 -25.78 41.52 6.22
N VAL A 13 -26.35 40.77 7.16
CA VAL A 13 -26.77 39.38 6.99
C VAL A 13 -27.93 39.37 6.00
N THR A 14 -27.71 38.91 4.78
CA THR A 14 -28.77 38.57 3.84
C THR A 14 -29.16 37.12 4.06
N ALA A 15 -30.40 36.89 4.49
CA ALA A 15 -31.01 35.58 4.55
C ALA A 15 -31.20 35.02 3.12
N PRO A 16 -30.91 33.74 2.85
CA PRO A 16 -31.34 33.15 1.59
C PRO A 16 -32.85 32.88 1.69
N ALA A 17 -33.62 33.54 0.82
CA ALA A 17 -35.00 33.19 0.56
C ALA A 17 -35.05 31.77 -0.01
N VAL A 18 -35.73 30.88 0.70
CA VAL A 18 -36.07 29.54 0.22
C VAL A 18 -37.18 29.71 -0.81
N ALA A 19 -36.82 29.69 -2.10
CA ALA A 19 -37.77 29.68 -3.21
C ALA A 19 -37.80 28.27 -3.82
N ALA A 20 -38.95 27.62 -3.61
CA ALA A 20 -39.56 26.51 -4.35
C ALA A 20 -38.65 25.50 -5.07
N LEU A 21 -38.72 24.24 -4.60
CA LEU A 21 -38.47 23.07 -5.45
C LEU A 21 -39.51 23.08 -6.58
N ASP A 22 -39.14 23.61 -7.73
CA ASP A 22 -39.84 23.32 -8.98
C ASP A 22 -39.42 21.90 -9.40
N ALA A 23 -40.33 20.94 -9.25
CA ALA A 23 -40.12 19.59 -9.71
C ALA A 23 -40.18 19.59 -11.24
N ALA A 24 -39.03 19.86 -11.88
CA ALA A 24 -38.90 19.78 -13.32
C ALA A 24 -39.25 18.35 -13.80
N PRO A 25 -40.07 18.20 -14.86
CA PRO A 25 -40.35 16.89 -15.43
C PRO A 25 -39.03 16.25 -15.91
N PRO A 26 -38.87 14.92 -15.77
CA PRO A 26 -37.60 14.23 -16.05
C PRO A 26 -37.13 14.31 -17.52
N ASP A 27 -37.94 14.87 -18.41
CA ASP A 27 -37.68 15.02 -19.84
C ASP A 27 -37.49 16.49 -20.29
N ALA A 28 -37.33 17.44 -19.35
CA ALA A 28 -37.02 18.82 -19.70
C ALA A 28 -35.61 18.92 -20.30
N VAL A 29 -35.53 19.18 -21.61
CA VAL A 29 -34.28 19.50 -22.31
C VAL A 29 -33.82 20.90 -21.86
N PRO A 30 -32.62 21.07 -21.29
CA PRO A 30 -32.17 22.39 -20.87
C PRO A 30 -32.03 23.30 -22.09
N ALA A 31 -32.59 24.51 -22.00
CA ALA A 31 -32.43 25.53 -23.03
C ALA A 31 -30.94 25.85 -23.20
N GLN A 32 -30.42 25.64 -24.41
CA GLN A 32 -29.02 25.90 -24.75
C GLN A 32 -28.73 27.40 -24.60
N GLN A 33 -27.91 27.76 -23.63
CA GLN A 33 -27.47 29.14 -23.44
C GLN A 33 -26.33 29.43 -24.43
N SER A 34 -26.64 30.26 -25.42
CA SER A 34 -25.66 30.80 -26.37
C SER A 34 -24.91 31.96 -25.73
N LEU A 35 -23.67 31.72 -25.30
CA LEU A 35 -22.71 32.77 -24.96
C LEU A 35 -21.80 32.97 -26.19
N ASP A 36 -21.93 34.13 -26.84
CA ASP A 36 -21.03 34.65 -27.87
C ASP A 36 -20.59 33.66 -28.97
N GLY A 37 -21.55 33.15 -29.75
CA GLY A 37 -21.27 32.42 -31.00
C GLY A 37 -20.60 31.05 -30.85
N THR A 38 -20.38 30.59 -29.61
CA THR A 38 -19.79 29.29 -29.31
C THR A 38 -20.89 28.29 -28.97
N MET A 39 -21.13 27.31 -29.85
CA MET A 39 -22.04 26.20 -29.53
C MET A 39 -21.39 25.26 -28.52
N VAL A 40 -21.96 25.21 -27.32
CA VAL A 40 -21.61 24.22 -26.29
C VAL A 40 -22.60 23.05 -26.34
N ALA A 41 -22.06 21.84 -26.48
CA ALA A 41 -22.83 20.60 -26.38
C ALA A 41 -22.38 19.85 -25.12
N GLN A 42 -23.33 19.51 -24.25
CA GLN A 42 -23.04 18.73 -23.05
C GLN A 42 -23.09 17.24 -23.38
N MET A 43 -21.93 16.57 -23.31
CA MET A 43 -21.82 15.12 -23.46
C MET A 43 -21.80 14.47 -22.08
N THR A 44 -22.71 13.52 -21.82
CA THR A 44 -22.74 12.73 -20.58
C THR A 44 -22.46 11.26 -20.91
N ILE A 45 -21.32 10.74 -20.47
CA ILE A 45 -20.91 9.35 -20.71
C ILE A 45 -21.36 8.51 -19.51
N ARG A 46 -22.15 7.46 -19.76
CA ARG A 46 -22.56 6.50 -18.73
C ARG A 46 -21.87 5.18 -18.99
N GLU A 47 -20.95 4.80 -18.11
CA GLU A 47 -20.28 3.51 -18.17
C GLU A 47 -20.90 2.54 -17.16
N ARG A 48 -21.19 1.32 -17.60
CA ARG A 48 -21.65 0.22 -16.74
C ARG A 48 -20.72 -0.96 -16.90
N VAL A 49 -20.00 -1.29 -15.83
CA VAL A 49 -19.19 -2.51 -15.76
C VAL A 49 -19.98 -3.60 -15.05
N VAL A 50 -20.19 -4.73 -15.71
CA VAL A 50 -20.81 -5.92 -15.11
C VAL A 50 -19.72 -6.94 -14.79
N ILE A 51 -19.31 -7.01 -13.52
CA ILE A 51 -18.34 -8.00 -13.05
C ILE A 51 -19.09 -9.29 -12.71
N ARG A 52 -18.96 -10.33 -13.56
CA ARG A 52 -19.51 -11.66 -13.29
C ARG A 52 -18.50 -12.49 -12.50
N VAL A 53 -18.79 -12.78 -11.24
CA VAL A 53 -17.98 -13.71 -10.43
C VAL A 53 -18.55 -15.12 -10.62
N PRO A 54 -17.84 -16.07 -11.26
CA PRO A 54 -18.30 -17.44 -11.40
C PRO A 54 -18.37 -18.09 -10.02
N ARG A 55 -19.53 -18.68 -9.68
CA ARG A 55 -19.66 -19.50 -8.48
C ARG A 55 -19.01 -20.85 -8.77
N MET A 56 -17.76 -21.04 -8.32
CA MET A 56 -17.15 -22.38 -8.32
C MET A 56 -18.06 -23.32 -7.53
N SER A 57 -18.49 -24.43 -8.15
CA SER A 57 -19.18 -25.51 -7.43
C SER A 57 -18.33 -25.94 -6.25
N ALA A 58 -18.96 -26.22 -5.10
CA ALA A 58 -18.28 -26.63 -3.86
C ALA A 58 -17.33 -27.84 -4.02
N ALA A 59 -17.38 -28.54 -5.15
CA ALA A 59 -16.48 -29.61 -5.56
C ALA A 59 -15.02 -29.18 -5.81
N SER A 60 -14.71 -27.89 -5.88
CA SER A 60 -13.33 -27.40 -6.01
C SER A 60 -12.86 -26.61 -4.79
N ARG A 61 -13.28 -27.04 -3.59
CA ARG A 61 -12.60 -26.66 -2.34
C ARG A 61 -11.18 -27.24 -2.39
N LEU A 62 -10.28 -26.52 -3.04
CA LEU A 62 -8.85 -26.74 -2.84
C LEU A 62 -8.62 -26.71 -1.32
N PRO A 63 -7.88 -27.68 -0.76
CA PRO A 63 -7.55 -27.67 0.66
C PRO A 63 -6.99 -26.29 1.00
N VAL A 64 -7.60 -25.61 1.98
CA VAL A 64 -7.01 -24.38 2.52
C VAL A 64 -5.63 -24.77 3.05
N PRO A 65 -4.53 -24.20 2.52
CA PRO A 65 -3.20 -24.57 2.96
C PRO A 65 -3.09 -24.33 4.46
N VAL A 66 -2.84 -25.40 5.23
CA VAL A 66 -2.60 -25.24 6.67
C VAL A 66 -1.30 -24.45 6.80
N PRO A 67 -1.29 -23.31 7.51
CA PRO A 67 -0.09 -22.51 7.66
C PRO A 67 0.98 -23.32 8.37
N VAL A 68 2.08 -23.59 7.68
CA VAL A 68 3.22 -24.32 8.22
C VAL A 68 3.82 -23.49 9.35
N ARG A 69 3.83 -24.04 10.57
CA ARG A 69 4.56 -23.44 11.68
C ARG A 69 6.04 -23.73 11.47
N TYR A 70 6.90 -22.74 11.72
CA TYR A 70 8.34 -22.91 11.63
C TYR A 70 8.97 -22.79 13.02
N LYS A 71 9.98 -23.62 13.27
CA LYS A 71 10.88 -23.50 14.42
C LYS A 71 12.19 -22.87 13.95
N GLU A 72 12.66 -21.86 14.69
CA GLU A 72 13.93 -21.21 14.43
C GLU A 72 15.09 -22.04 15.00
N LYS A 73 16.09 -22.29 14.15
CA LYS A 73 17.39 -22.84 14.55
C LYS A 73 18.50 -21.84 14.23
N LYS A 74 19.69 -22.10 14.76
CA LYS A 74 20.90 -21.32 14.42
C LYS A 74 21.08 -21.33 12.89
N GLY A 75 21.16 -20.14 12.30
CA GLY A 75 21.42 -19.96 10.89
C GLY A 75 22.89 -19.70 10.58
N PRO A 76 23.25 -19.64 9.29
CA PRO A 76 24.57 -19.23 8.85
C PRO A 76 24.80 -17.74 9.15
N LYS A 77 26.07 -17.31 9.19
CA LYS A 77 26.39 -15.87 9.30
C LYS A 77 26.15 -15.13 7.98
N CYS A 78 26.37 -15.82 6.86
CA CYS A 78 26.27 -15.27 5.52
C CYS A 78 25.59 -16.27 4.58
N VAL A 79 24.92 -15.76 3.56
CA VAL A 79 24.31 -16.52 2.47
C VAL A 79 24.78 -15.97 1.13
N ALA A 80 24.88 -16.83 0.11
CA ALA A 80 25.16 -16.36 -1.24
C ALA A 80 23.93 -15.61 -1.76
N ALA A 81 24.13 -14.40 -2.29
CA ALA A 81 23.02 -13.61 -2.82
C ALA A 81 22.35 -14.30 -4.03
N ALA A 82 23.13 -15.02 -4.82
CA ALA A 82 22.66 -15.78 -5.97
C ALA A 82 21.70 -16.94 -5.59
N GLU A 83 21.72 -17.41 -4.35
CA GLU A 83 20.81 -18.46 -3.90
C GLU A 83 19.46 -17.91 -3.41
N LEU A 84 19.33 -16.59 -3.23
CA LEU A 84 18.09 -15.95 -2.78
C LEU A 84 17.04 -16.00 -3.89
N ALA A 85 15.99 -16.79 -3.67
CA ALA A 85 14.89 -17.00 -4.61
C ALA A 85 13.69 -16.08 -4.34
N GLY A 86 13.57 -15.53 -3.13
CA GLY A 86 12.48 -14.64 -2.78
C GLY A 86 12.43 -14.29 -1.31
N ALA A 87 11.38 -13.57 -0.91
CA ALA A 87 11.21 -13.07 0.43
C ALA A 87 9.74 -13.00 0.83
N LEU A 88 9.47 -13.27 2.10
CA LEU A 88 8.15 -13.14 2.71
C LEU A 88 8.27 -12.41 4.03
N ILE A 89 7.26 -11.59 4.35
CA ILE A 89 7.11 -11.01 5.67
C ILE A 89 6.05 -11.82 6.40
N GLN A 90 6.44 -12.44 7.50
CA GLN A 90 5.55 -13.24 8.36
C GLN A 90 5.46 -12.68 9.77
N GLU A 91 6.45 -11.90 10.19
CA GLU A 91 6.56 -11.36 11.53
C GLU A 91 7.17 -9.94 11.45
N PRO A 92 6.72 -8.98 12.27
CA PRO A 92 7.37 -7.69 12.35
C PRO A 92 8.85 -7.80 12.77
N GLY A 93 9.70 -6.96 12.22
CA GLY A 93 11.13 -6.97 12.57
C GLY A 93 11.92 -8.10 11.91
N ALA A 94 11.29 -8.87 11.02
CA ALA A 94 11.93 -10.01 10.39
C ALA A 94 11.45 -10.23 8.94
N VAL A 95 12.37 -10.71 8.12
CA VAL A 95 12.09 -11.08 6.73
C VAL A 95 12.51 -12.52 6.49
N ASP A 96 11.58 -13.34 6.02
CA ASP A 96 11.81 -14.74 5.69
C ASP A 96 12.31 -14.84 4.25
N LEU A 97 13.61 -15.05 4.10
CA LEU A 97 14.28 -15.29 2.84
C LEU A 97 14.05 -16.74 2.40
N VAL A 98 13.66 -16.91 1.14
CA VAL A 98 13.56 -18.21 0.49
C VAL A 98 14.85 -18.44 -0.27
N ILE A 99 15.49 -19.56 0.00
CA ILE A 99 16.69 -20.02 -0.69
C ILE A 99 16.28 -20.99 -1.78
N THR A 100 17.04 -21.01 -2.86
CA THR A 100 16.95 -22.02 -3.92
C THR A 100 16.94 -23.42 -3.29
N GLY A 101 15.98 -24.25 -3.70
CA GLY A 101 15.71 -25.54 -3.05
C GLY A 101 14.71 -25.48 -1.89
N GLY A 102 14.03 -24.35 -1.67
CA GLY A 102 12.87 -24.23 -0.77
C GLY A 102 13.21 -24.11 0.72
N LYS A 103 14.50 -24.03 1.08
CA LYS A 103 14.92 -23.75 2.45
C LYS A 103 14.57 -22.31 2.80
N ARG A 104 14.29 -22.05 4.08
CA ARG A 104 13.92 -20.73 4.58
C ARG A 104 14.88 -20.23 5.63
N LEU A 105 15.24 -18.97 5.53
CA LEU A 105 16.08 -18.25 6.48
C LEU A 105 15.38 -16.98 6.92
N ARG A 106 15.13 -16.86 8.22
CA ARG A 106 14.63 -15.62 8.80
C ARG A 106 15.78 -14.67 9.08
N ALA A 107 15.80 -13.56 8.37
CA ALA A 107 16.64 -12.40 8.66
C ALA A 107 15.97 -11.59 9.77
N ARG A 108 16.53 -11.62 10.97
CA ARG A 108 16.15 -10.72 12.05
C ARG A 108 16.81 -9.38 11.79
N LEU A 109 16.02 -8.32 11.83
CA LEU A 109 16.48 -6.96 11.57
C LEU A 109 16.84 -6.28 12.88
N ASP A 110 17.63 -5.21 12.78
CA ASP A 110 17.98 -4.40 13.93
C ASP A 110 16.75 -3.73 14.56
N LYS A 111 16.88 -3.35 15.84
CA LYS A 111 15.76 -2.90 16.68
C LYS A 111 15.02 -1.67 16.16
N ASP A 112 15.68 -0.85 15.36
CA ASP A 112 15.15 0.41 14.85
C ASP A 112 14.23 0.20 13.63
N CYS A 113 14.05 -1.05 13.19
CA CYS A 113 13.26 -1.39 12.03
C CYS A 113 11.82 -1.75 12.43
N GLY A 114 10.89 -0.84 12.16
CA GLY A 114 9.50 -0.94 12.60
C GLY A 114 8.61 -1.76 11.65
N PRO A 115 7.48 -2.31 12.12
CA PRO A 115 6.56 -3.14 11.33
C PRO A 115 6.09 -2.53 9.99
N LEU A 116 6.02 -1.20 9.92
CA LEU A 116 5.51 -0.45 8.76
C LEU A 116 6.51 -0.37 7.60
N ASP A 117 7.79 -0.65 7.85
CA ASP A 117 8.83 -0.53 6.83
C ASP A 117 8.87 -1.74 5.86
N TYR A 118 8.11 -2.80 6.11
CA TYR A 118 8.34 -4.10 5.45
C TYR A 118 7.34 -4.48 4.36
N TYR A 119 6.67 -3.53 3.72
CA TYR A 119 5.61 -3.85 2.75
C TYR A 119 6.17 -4.58 1.51
N ALA A 120 5.98 -5.91 1.47
CA ALA A 120 6.15 -6.85 0.36
C ALA A 120 7.21 -6.47 -0.70
N GLY A 121 8.47 -6.38 -0.27
CA GLY A 121 9.60 -6.19 -1.16
C GLY A 121 10.76 -5.47 -0.50
N PHE A 122 11.98 -5.89 -0.82
CA PHE A 122 13.20 -5.20 -0.40
C PHE A 122 14.20 -5.21 -1.54
N TYR A 123 15.10 -4.24 -1.50
CA TYR A 123 16.30 -4.23 -2.33
C TYR A 123 17.49 -4.59 -1.47
N LEU A 124 18.35 -5.42 -2.01
CA LEU A 124 19.62 -5.80 -1.39
C LEU A 124 20.71 -5.53 -2.41
N ARG A 125 21.83 -4.99 -1.95
CA ARG A 125 23.05 -4.91 -2.75
C ARG A 125 24.07 -5.84 -2.09
N PRO A 126 24.37 -6.99 -2.69
CA PRO A 126 25.43 -7.87 -2.18
C PRO A 126 26.75 -7.11 -2.13
N ALA A 127 27.59 -7.44 -1.15
CA ALA A 127 28.96 -6.93 -1.14
C ALA A 127 29.77 -7.56 -2.29
N ALA A 128 31.02 -7.10 -2.48
CA ALA A 128 31.90 -7.57 -3.55
C ALA A 128 32.16 -9.10 -3.51
N ASP A 129 31.96 -9.73 -2.36
CA ASP A 129 32.07 -11.19 -2.18
C ASP A 129 30.84 -11.98 -2.65
N GLY A 130 29.81 -11.29 -3.16
CA GLY A 130 28.56 -11.89 -3.63
C GLY A 130 27.69 -12.47 -2.51
N LYS A 131 27.99 -12.16 -1.24
CA LYS A 131 27.28 -12.68 -0.08
C LYS A 131 26.44 -11.59 0.59
N VAL A 132 25.48 -12.06 1.38
CA VAL A 132 24.67 -11.27 2.30
C VAL A 132 24.92 -11.79 3.71
N CYS A 133 25.42 -10.94 4.59
CA CYS A 133 25.91 -11.29 5.91
C CYS A 133 25.19 -10.50 6.99
N ALA A 134 24.87 -11.20 8.08
CA ALA A 134 24.41 -10.57 9.30
C ALA A 134 25.51 -9.68 9.91
N GLY A 135 25.14 -8.51 10.41
CA GLY A 135 26.01 -7.48 11.01
C GLY A 135 26.78 -6.64 10.00
N ARG A 136 26.64 -6.91 8.69
CA ARG A 136 27.33 -6.18 7.62
C ARG A 136 26.36 -5.55 6.64
N ASP A 137 25.41 -6.35 6.17
CA ASP A 137 24.55 -5.94 5.06
C ASP A 137 23.21 -5.41 5.56
N VAL A 138 22.65 -4.51 4.75
CA VAL A 138 21.39 -3.82 5.03
C VAL A 138 20.34 -4.16 3.98
N LEU A 139 19.12 -4.34 4.42
CA LEU A 139 17.93 -4.45 3.58
C LEU A 139 17.34 -3.05 3.38
N ARG A 140 17.21 -2.64 2.12
CA ARG A 140 16.58 -1.38 1.77
C ARG A 140 15.11 -1.62 1.49
N MET A 141 14.27 -0.96 2.25
CA MET A 141 12.83 -1.06 2.15
C MET A 141 12.28 -0.15 1.06
N ARG A 142 11.09 -0.49 0.52
CA ARG A 142 10.40 0.36 -0.46
C ARG A 142 10.00 1.72 0.12
N SER A 143 9.82 1.81 1.45
CA SER A 143 9.61 3.08 2.16
C SER A 143 10.84 4.00 2.12
N GLY A 144 12.01 3.48 1.76
CA GLY A 144 13.28 4.19 1.88
C GLY A 144 13.97 3.99 3.22
N ALA A 145 13.45 3.15 4.12
CA ALA A 145 14.17 2.73 5.31
C ALA A 145 15.36 1.82 4.94
N SER A 146 16.48 1.94 5.68
CA SER A 146 17.60 0.99 5.62
C SER A 146 17.67 0.23 6.93
N CYS A 147 17.66 -1.10 6.85
CA CYS A 147 17.61 -1.96 8.01
C CYS A 147 18.75 -2.96 8.00
N GLY A 148 19.63 -2.88 9.00
CA GLY A 148 20.68 -3.87 9.17
C GLY A 148 20.11 -5.25 9.52
N ILE A 149 20.83 -6.28 9.06
CA ILE A 149 20.50 -7.67 9.37
C ILE A 149 21.24 -8.07 10.64
N ALA A 150 20.54 -8.20 11.76
CA ALA A 150 21.15 -8.60 13.03
C ALA A 150 21.62 -10.07 13.02
N THR A 151 20.77 -10.99 12.53
CA THR A 151 21.09 -12.42 12.51
C THR A 151 20.22 -13.20 11.54
N PHE A 152 20.73 -14.32 11.03
CA PHE A 152 19.93 -15.30 10.29
C PHE A 152 19.57 -16.50 11.15
N ARG A 153 18.31 -16.95 11.02
CA ARG A 153 17.78 -18.14 11.66
C ARG A 153 17.24 -19.09 10.62
N THR A 154 17.68 -20.34 10.65
CA THR A 154 17.14 -21.37 9.76
C THR A 154 15.74 -21.73 10.22
N LEU A 155 14.77 -21.60 9.32
CA LEU A 155 13.39 -22.01 9.56
C LEU A 155 13.22 -23.47 9.16
N VAL A 156 12.91 -24.31 10.13
CA VAL A 156 12.59 -25.73 9.93
C VAL A 156 11.12 -25.92 10.20
N ALA A 157 10.39 -26.59 9.30
CA ALA A 157 8.98 -26.88 9.51
C ALA A 157 8.81 -27.61 10.85
N ALA A 158 7.91 -27.08 11.69
CA ALA A 158 7.46 -27.75 12.88
C ALA A 158 6.69 -29.00 12.41
N LYS A 159 7.10 -30.15 12.94
CA LYS A 159 6.41 -31.42 12.75
C LYS A 159 5.12 -31.42 13.55
#